data_AF-A0A4R4RWN6-F1
#
_entry.id   AF-A0A4R4RWN6-F1
#
_cell.length_a   1.000
_cell.length_b   1.000
_cell.length_c   1.000
_cell.angle_alpha   90.00
_cell.angle_beta   90.00
_cell.angle_gamma   90.00
#
_symmetry.space_group_name_H-M   'P 1'
#
loop_
_entity.id
_entity.type
_entity.pdbx_description
1 polymer ?
#
loop_
_entity_poly.entity_id
_entity_poly.type
_entity_poly.pdbx_seq_one_letter_code
_entity_poly.pdbx_strand_id
1 'polypeptide(L)'
;MDRDTDRAAGGRRDRRRSRVRRPRLARRAASAPGCAACRVRRAGAGRAGRVAGRRRGGPGGGLPAARGGERRPRHGHPARARRDRTAGPAHRDLRLAEHVHVDRLRAGDRGGRPAGRAGRDSLRLPGRRRSRRARRGGHRTDGRQDVGGEQAVTGRRRDRGAVVILGGYGAVAREVADLLAARIPGRVVVAGRDGDRAAALASRYGGALVPRRVRVDHPDEVIPAIAAARVVVMAVETANPVVARMCLTRGIHYVDVSASAEVLASIERLDPLARRHWAGAVLSVGLAPGVTNLLARYCVDRLPGATAVDITVSLGLNGDHGADSLRWTVDNLVAGRSEAGPRAGSGARRVRLAGTGPVTAYPFPFSDQVTLTRTLGVPTTTRLRFESELMTRLVFGLRSAGFFARFQGARRRRVLDAVLSRTRLGTDRFAVQAEAADRDGRRVSAAATGRGECRATAAVVAEVVGALHEGRVDPGVHHLEQLGSPDQLLAGLRRYGLMLHGIPG
;
A
#
# COMPACT_ATOMS: atom_id res chain seq x y z
N MET A 1 -27.26 -55.52 -45.52
CA MET A 1 -27.72 -56.19 -44.29
C MET A 1 -27.47 -55.18 -43.17
N ASP A 2 -28.46 -54.37 -42.78
CA ASP A 2 -29.70 -54.71 -42.04
C ASP A 2 -29.41 -55.10 -40.58
N ARG A 3 -30.17 -54.65 -39.57
CA ARG A 3 -31.18 -53.55 -39.53
C ARG A 3 -31.44 -53.16 -38.06
N ASP A 4 -32.32 -52.20 -37.83
CA ASP A 4 -32.90 -51.90 -36.51
C ASP A 4 -33.56 -53.12 -35.85
N THR A 5 -33.66 -53.14 -34.52
CA THR A 5 -35.00 -53.14 -33.91
C THR A 5 -35.02 -52.64 -32.46
N ASP A 6 -35.89 -51.65 -32.25
CA ASP A 6 -36.36 -51.10 -30.98
C ASP A 6 -37.18 -52.11 -30.15
N ARG A 7 -37.23 -51.93 -28.83
CA ARG A 7 -38.40 -52.35 -28.03
C ARG A 7 -38.54 -51.59 -26.70
N ALA A 8 -39.59 -50.77 -26.62
CA ALA A 8 -39.94 -49.98 -25.44
C ALA A 8 -41.22 -50.47 -24.72
N ALA A 9 -41.29 -50.24 -23.39
CA ALA A 9 -42.51 -50.24 -22.58
C ALA A 9 -42.26 -49.45 -21.26
N GLY A 10 -43.23 -48.75 -20.64
CA GLY A 10 -44.58 -48.42 -21.09
C GLY A 10 -45.54 -48.04 -19.94
N GLY A 11 -45.93 -46.76 -19.80
CA GLY A 11 -46.91 -46.26 -18.80
C GLY A 11 -46.27 -45.41 -17.68
N ARG A 12 -46.75 -44.23 -17.23
CA ARG A 12 -48.09 -43.55 -17.12
C ARG A 12 -48.99 -44.13 -16.00
N ARG A 13 -49.73 -43.34 -15.20
CA ARG A 13 -49.88 -41.86 -15.01
C ARG A 13 -50.72 -41.55 -13.73
N ASP A 14 -50.34 -40.54 -12.95
CA ASP A 14 -51.17 -39.40 -12.45
C ASP A 14 -50.46 -38.64 -11.30
N ARG A 15 -50.63 -37.33 -11.00
CA ARG A 15 -51.62 -36.25 -11.27
C ARG A 15 -52.84 -36.11 -10.33
N ARG A 16 -52.60 -35.55 -9.13
CA ARG A 16 -53.38 -34.44 -8.51
C ARG A 16 -52.43 -33.66 -7.59
N ARG A 17 -52.19 -32.35 -7.76
CA ARG A 17 -53.07 -31.17 -7.61
C ARG A 17 -53.62 -30.97 -6.18
N SER A 18 -52.88 -30.22 -5.38
CA SER A 18 -53.40 -29.26 -4.39
C SER A 18 -52.71 -27.90 -4.61
N ARG A 19 -53.32 -26.79 -4.19
CA ARG A 19 -52.93 -25.43 -4.62
C ARG A 19 -53.29 -24.38 -3.57
N VAL A 20 -52.47 -23.34 -3.45
CA VAL A 20 -52.76 -22.04 -2.76
C VAL A 20 -52.91 -22.08 -1.22
N ARG A 21 -51.98 -21.41 -0.52
CA ARG A 21 -52.27 -20.13 0.18
C ARG A 21 -50.96 -19.35 0.44
N ARG A 22 -51.02 -18.02 0.23
CA ARG A 22 -50.00 -17.05 0.65
C ARG A 22 -50.53 -16.29 1.86
N PRO A 23 -49.71 -16.00 2.89
CA PRO A 23 -49.95 -14.87 3.79
C PRO A 23 -49.50 -13.55 3.13
N ARG A 24 -50.18 -12.44 3.44
CA ARG A 24 -49.71 -11.07 3.17
C ARG A 24 -49.53 -10.35 4.51
N LEU A 25 -48.49 -9.52 4.59
CA LEU A 25 -48.36 -8.29 5.41
C LEU A 25 -49.27 -8.15 6.64
N ALA A 26 -48.65 -8.16 7.83
CA ALA A 26 -49.13 -7.43 8.99
C ALA A 26 -48.10 -6.36 9.38
N ARG A 27 -48.51 -5.08 9.41
CA ARG A 27 -47.73 -4.00 10.04
C ARG A 27 -48.00 -4.04 11.55
N ARG A 28 -46.95 -3.95 12.37
CA ARG A 28 -47.05 -3.34 13.71
C ARG A 28 -45.82 -2.47 13.96
N ALA A 29 -46.06 -1.33 14.61
CA ALA A 29 -45.02 -0.43 15.09
C ALA A 29 -45.00 -0.47 16.62
N ALA A 30 -43.78 -0.43 17.17
CA ALA A 30 -43.47 -0.20 18.58
C ALA A 30 -42.09 0.48 18.55
N SER A 31 -42.03 1.81 18.69
CA SER A 31 -41.93 2.53 19.97
C SER A 31 -40.61 2.24 20.69
N ALA A 32 -39.68 3.20 20.61
CA ALA A 32 -38.38 3.13 21.25
C ALA A 32 -38.40 3.82 22.63
N PRO A 33 -37.48 3.47 23.54
CA PRO A 33 -36.65 4.43 24.25
C PRO A 33 -35.32 4.65 23.49
N GLY A 34 -34.67 5.80 23.53
CA GLY A 34 -34.94 6.95 24.40
C GLY A 34 -33.65 7.48 25.01
N CYS A 35 -32.68 7.88 24.18
CA CYS A 35 -31.42 8.46 24.65
C CYS A 35 -31.08 9.69 23.79
N ALA A 36 -31.27 10.88 24.35
CA ALA A 36 -31.12 12.16 23.66
C ALA A 36 -30.03 13.02 24.32
N ALA A 37 -29.02 13.41 23.55
CA ALA A 37 -28.07 14.47 23.92
C ALA A 37 -27.44 15.12 22.66
N CYS A 38 -27.10 16.41 22.78
CA CYS A 38 -26.17 17.14 21.91
C CYS A 38 -26.38 17.09 20.38
N ARG A 39 -27.52 17.64 19.92
CA ARG A 39 -27.51 18.58 18.78
C ARG A 39 -27.93 19.96 19.27
N VAL A 40 -27.00 20.92 19.28
CA VAL A 40 -27.30 22.36 19.49
C VAL A 40 -27.03 23.11 18.18
N ARG A 41 -27.84 24.14 17.91
CA ARG A 41 -27.95 24.81 16.60
C ARG A 41 -26.91 25.93 16.43
N ARG A 42 -26.64 26.28 15.17
CA ARG A 42 -26.21 27.64 14.79
C ARG A 42 -27.42 28.59 14.87
N ALA A 43 -27.27 29.72 15.56
CA ALA A 43 -27.98 30.98 15.32
C ALA A 43 -27.27 32.10 16.11
N GLY A 44 -27.44 33.37 15.71
CA GLY A 44 -26.94 34.53 16.47
C GLY A 44 -25.94 35.40 15.69
N ALA A 45 -26.47 36.34 14.90
CA ALA A 45 -25.72 37.50 14.44
C ALA A 45 -26.25 38.74 15.18
N GLY A 46 -25.36 39.59 15.71
CA GLY A 46 -25.70 40.81 16.44
C GLY A 46 -24.65 41.89 16.21
N ARG A 47 -25.10 43.12 15.92
CA ARG A 47 -24.25 44.31 15.75
C ARG A 47 -24.34 45.19 17.01
N ALA A 48 -23.25 45.83 17.41
CA ALA A 48 -23.15 47.27 17.72
C ALA A 48 -21.76 47.60 18.31
N GLY A 49 -21.37 48.89 18.32
CA GLY A 49 -20.17 49.38 19.01
C GLY A 49 -19.19 50.17 18.14
N ARG A 50 -19.46 51.46 17.89
CA ARG A 50 -18.51 52.44 17.33
C ARG A 50 -18.09 53.43 18.41
N VAL A 51 -16.78 53.68 18.57
CA VAL A 51 -16.12 54.99 18.84
C VAL A 51 -14.63 54.80 18.44
N ALA A 52 -13.81 55.73 17.93
CA ALA A 52 -13.91 56.84 16.97
C ALA A 52 -12.81 57.90 17.31
N GLY A 53 -12.00 58.30 16.31
CA GLY A 53 -10.95 59.34 16.40
C GLY A 53 -10.02 59.21 15.18
N ARG A 54 -9.98 60.13 14.18
CA ARG A 54 -9.51 61.55 14.17
C ARG A 54 -8.00 61.65 14.42
N ARG A 55 -7.16 62.45 13.73
CA ARG A 55 -7.17 63.41 12.57
C ARG A 55 -5.69 63.46 12.08
N ARG A 56 -5.21 63.99 10.93
CA ARG A 56 -5.61 64.71 9.68
C ARG A 56 -4.52 64.30 8.62
N GLY A 57 -4.45 64.66 7.34
CA GLY A 57 -5.24 65.41 6.35
C GLY A 57 -4.48 65.41 4.99
N GLY A 58 -5.13 65.72 3.86
CA GLY A 58 -4.47 66.00 2.57
C GLY A 58 -4.29 67.51 2.33
N PRO A 59 -4.33 68.04 1.08
CA PRO A 59 -4.40 67.37 -0.23
C PRO A 59 -3.42 67.98 -1.30
N GLY A 60 -3.47 67.53 -2.56
CA GLY A 60 -2.78 68.19 -3.69
C GLY A 60 -3.03 67.51 -5.05
N GLY A 61 -3.71 68.20 -5.98
CA GLY A 61 -4.25 67.63 -7.24
C GLY A 61 -3.25 67.33 -8.37
N GLY A 62 -3.78 66.95 -9.55
CA GLY A 62 -2.98 66.76 -10.78
C GLY A 62 -3.50 65.70 -11.76
N LEU A 63 -4.44 66.08 -12.64
CA LEU A 63 -4.71 65.45 -13.94
C LEU A 63 -4.24 66.45 -15.04
N PRO A 64 -4.08 66.09 -16.34
CA PRO A 64 -4.74 64.99 -17.06
C PRO A 64 -3.80 64.14 -17.97
N ALA A 65 -4.41 63.36 -18.88
CA ALA A 65 -3.76 62.37 -19.74
C ALA A 65 -3.44 62.85 -21.16
N ALA A 66 -2.58 62.12 -21.88
CA ALA A 66 -2.59 62.05 -23.34
C ALA A 66 -2.07 60.71 -23.90
N ARG A 67 -2.74 60.27 -24.98
CA ARG A 67 -2.32 59.51 -26.20
C ARG A 67 -0.84 59.08 -26.29
N GLY A 68 -0.48 57.93 -26.87
CA GLY A 68 -1.25 56.90 -27.59
C GLY A 68 -0.39 56.22 -28.67
N GLY A 69 -0.97 55.33 -29.49
CA GLY A 69 -0.36 54.87 -30.76
C GLY A 69 -0.01 53.38 -30.85
N GLU A 70 -0.46 52.73 -31.93
CA GLU A 70 -0.11 51.35 -32.29
C GLU A 70 1.03 51.34 -33.32
N ARG A 71 1.83 50.26 -33.39
CA ARG A 71 1.96 49.39 -34.59
C ARG A 71 3.04 48.30 -34.47
N ARG A 72 2.66 47.09 -34.91
CA ARG A 72 3.49 46.02 -35.49
C ARG A 72 3.42 46.17 -37.04
N PRO A 73 4.04 45.35 -37.93
CA PRO A 73 4.65 44.02 -37.74
C PRO A 73 5.92 43.75 -38.58
N ARG A 74 6.14 42.46 -38.95
CA ARG A 74 7.13 41.87 -39.88
C ARG A 74 8.53 41.68 -39.28
N HIS A 75 9.31 40.66 -39.61
CA HIS A 75 9.20 39.26 -40.12
C HIS A 75 10.67 38.91 -40.44
N GLY A 76 11.18 37.74 -40.05
CA GLY A 76 12.59 37.41 -40.33
C GLY A 76 13.05 36.09 -39.72
N HIS A 77 13.25 35.09 -40.56
CA HIS A 77 13.77 33.75 -40.26
C HIS A 77 14.41 33.23 -41.57
N PRO A 78 15.35 32.26 -41.57
CA PRO A 78 16.16 31.70 -40.47
C PRO A 78 17.69 31.76 -40.78
N ALA A 79 18.53 31.26 -39.89
CA ALA A 79 19.91 30.89 -40.23
C ALA A 79 20.39 29.66 -39.42
N ARG A 80 21.18 28.78 -40.05
CA ARG A 80 21.86 27.64 -39.42
C ARG A 80 23.36 27.93 -39.28
N ALA A 81 23.97 27.60 -38.15
CA ALA A 81 25.39 27.28 -38.08
C ALA A 81 25.69 26.35 -36.89
N ARG A 82 26.64 25.43 -37.06
CA ARG A 82 27.25 24.67 -35.96
C ARG A 82 28.48 25.43 -35.44
N ARG A 83 28.81 25.26 -34.16
CA ARG A 83 30.18 24.88 -33.73
C ARG A 83 30.21 24.52 -32.24
N ASP A 84 31.10 23.60 -31.90
CA ASP A 84 31.40 23.16 -30.55
C ASP A 84 32.16 24.24 -29.75
N ARG A 85 31.98 24.25 -28.41
CA ARG A 85 33.10 24.16 -27.45
C ARG A 85 32.65 24.08 -25.98
N THR A 86 33.17 23.05 -25.31
CA THR A 86 33.70 23.04 -23.92
C THR A 86 33.10 24.01 -22.88
N ALA A 87 32.37 23.46 -21.90
CA ALA A 87 32.61 23.69 -20.47
C ALA A 87 31.72 22.75 -19.61
N GLY A 88 32.32 22.01 -18.68
CA GLY A 88 31.59 21.26 -17.65
C GLY A 88 31.97 21.77 -16.25
N PRO A 89 31.01 22.02 -15.33
CA PRO A 89 31.32 22.36 -13.95
C PRO A 89 31.61 21.11 -13.11
N ALA A 90 32.57 21.18 -12.19
CA ALA A 90 32.97 20.05 -11.36
C ALA A 90 31.93 19.71 -10.27
N HIS A 91 31.69 18.42 -10.06
CA HIS A 91 31.10 17.93 -8.81
C HIS A 91 32.15 17.97 -7.71
N ARG A 92 31.79 18.49 -6.53
CA ARG A 92 32.61 18.39 -5.32
C ARG A 92 32.41 17.04 -4.65
N ASP A 93 33.52 16.37 -4.34
CA ASP A 93 33.52 15.20 -3.47
C ASP A 93 32.98 15.53 -2.08
N LEU A 94 32.19 14.60 -1.53
CA LEU A 94 31.86 14.54 -0.11
C LEU A 94 32.17 13.12 0.39
N ARG A 95 33.45 12.91 0.74
CA ARG A 95 33.89 11.68 1.42
C ARG A 95 33.38 11.71 2.87
N LEU A 96 32.68 10.65 3.28
CA LEU A 96 32.45 10.31 4.69
C LEU A 96 33.01 8.90 4.92
N ALA A 97 33.75 8.72 6.00
CA ALA A 97 34.60 7.55 6.19
C ALA A 97 33.81 6.33 6.69
N GLU A 98 34.05 5.18 6.06
CA GLU A 98 33.75 3.88 6.66
C GLU A 98 34.88 3.50 7.63
N HIS A 99 34.54 3.28 8.89
CA HIS A 99 35.43 2.60 9.84
C HIS A 99 34.85 1.22 10.18
N VAL A 100 35.26 0.22 9.40
CA VAL A 100 35.07 -1.20 9.71
C VAL A 100 36.41 -1.77 10.18
N HIS A 101 36.46 -2.26 11.41
CA HIS A 101 37.70 -2.72 12.04
C HIS A 101 37.79 -4.26 11.96
N VAL A 102 38.63 -4.77 11.06
CA VAL A 102 38.89 -6.21 10.89
C VAL A 102 40.35 -6.46 10.53
N ASP A 103 41.12 -6.98 11.49
CA ASP A 103 42.31 -7.80 11.26
C ASP A 103 42.20 -9.02 12.19
N ARG A 104 42.06 -10.24 11.66
CA ARG A 104 43.08 -11.11 11.03
C ARG A 104 43.99 -11.81 12.05
N LEU A 105 43.66 -13.08 12.25
CA LEU A 105 44.53 -14.08 12.86
C LEU A 105 45.80 -14.25 12.01
N ARG A 106 46.97 -14.37 12.66
CA ARG A 106 48.21 -14.79 11.99
C ARG A 106 48.21 -16.31 11.80
N ALA A 107 48.56 -16.76 10.61
CA ALA A 107 48.96 -18.15 10.40
C ALA A 107 50.41 -18.35 10.84
N GLY A 108 50.70 -19.48 11.47
CA GLY A 108 52.05 -19.99 11.71
C GLY A 108 52.16 -21.39 11.13
N ASP A 109 53.06 -21.58 10.16
CA ASP A 109 53.30 -22.86 9.50
C ASP A 109 54.26 -23.75 10.32
N ARG A 110 54.02 -25.07 10.31
CA ARG A 110 55.06 -26.12 10.22
C ARG A 110 54.45 -27.52 10.06
N GLY A 111 54.89 -28.20 9.01
CA GLY A 111 54.38 -29.48 8.49
C GLY A 111 54.40 -30.73 9.39
N GLY A 112 53.78 -31.79 8.88
CA GLY A 112 53.74 -33.14 9.45
C GLY A 112 52.76 -34.07 8.73
N ARG A 113 53.25 -35.14 8.10
CA ARG A 113 52.50 -36.28 7.54
C ARG A 113 52.86 -37.55 8.37
N PRO A 114 52.17 -38.71 8.23
CA PRO A 114 50.72 -38.95 8.29
C PRO A 114 50.39 -40.23 9.14
N ALA A 115 49.21 -40.82 8.92
CA ALA A 115 48.80 -42.20 9.26
C ALA A 115 48.39 -42.53 10.73
N GLY A 116 47.57 -43.58 10.87
CA GLY A 116 47.06 -44.13 12.14
C GLY A 116 45.69 -44.82 11.98
N ARG A 117 45.57 -46.10 12.36
CA ARG A 117 44.35 -46.93 12.26
C ARG A 117 43.77 -47.27 13.64
N ALA A 118 42.44 -47.25 13.74
CA ALA A 118 41.60 -48.15 14.57
C ALA A 118 41.77 -48.16 16.12
N GLY A 119 40.89 -48.92 16.80
CA GLY A 119 40.69 -48.93 18.27
C GLY A 119 39.51 -48.04 18.67
N ARG A 120 38.45 -48.43 19.41
CA ARG A 120 38.29 -49.43 20.50
C ARG A 120 39.30 -49.19 21.66
N ASP A 121 38.90 -49.09 22.93
CA ASP A 121 37.70 -49.63 23.59
C ASP A 121 37.05 -48.75 24.67
N SER A 122 35.92 -49.23 25.20
CA SER A 122 35.19 -48.66 26.35
C SER A 122 35.90 -48.85 27.70
N LEU A 123 35.71 -47.93 28.65
CA LEU A 123 35.86 -48.20 30.09
C LEU A 123 34.85 -47.40 30.95
N ARG A 124 34.79 -47.70 32.26
CA ARG A 124 33.57 -47.56 33.08
C ARG A 124 33.57 -46.37 34.08
N LEU A 125 32.36 -46.02 34.53
CA LEU A 125 32.05 -45.16 35.68
C LEU A 125 32.68 -45.70 36.99
N PRO A 126 33.04 -44.84 37.96
CA PRO A 126 32.09 -44.36 38.98
C PRO A 126 32.21 -42.83 39.29
N GLY A 127 31.37 -42.18 40.10
CA GLY A 127 30.15 -42.66 40.78
C GLY A 127 30.08 -42.35 42.29
N ARG A 128 29.83 -41.09 42.71
CA ARG A 128 29.40 -40.63 44.06
C ARG A 128 28.82 -39.20 43.90
N ARG A 129 27.54 -38.91 44.21
CA ARG A 129 26.77 -38.86 45.48
C ARG A 129 26.84 -37.50 46.22
N ARG A 130 25.79 -36.69 45.99
CA ARG A 130 25.09 -35.72 46.87
C ARG A 130 25.79 -35.19 48.14
N SER A 131 25.70 -33.88 48.34
CA SER A 131 25.44 -33.28 49.66
C SER A 131 24.38 -32.17 49.56
N ARG A 132 23.51 -32.06 50.56
CA ARG A 132 22.61 -30.91 50.78
C ARG A 132 23.22 -30.06 51.89
N ARG A 133 23.13 -28.73 51.81
CA ARG A 133 22.93 -27.91 53.01
C ARG A 133 22.18 -26.63 52.69
N ALA A 134 21.19 -26.32 53.51
CA ALA A 134 20.49 -25.04 53.49
C ALA A 134 21.11 -24.10 54.55
N ARG A 135 20.96 -22.79 54.36
CA ARG A 135 20.98 -21.82 55.44
C ARG A 135 19.76 -20.91 55.32
N ARG A 136 19.13 -20.61 56.45
CA ARG A 136 18.12 -19.55 56.57
C ARG A 136 18.84 -18.21 56.67
N GLY A 137 18.24 -17.18 56.11
CA GLY A 137 18.54 -15.77 56.35
C GLY A 137 17.28 -14.99 55.99
N GLY A 138 16.65 -14.34 56.97
CA GLY A 138 15.40 -13.64 56.77
C GLY A 138 15.54 -12.16 57.11
N HIS A 139 14.96 -11.29 56.29
CA HIS A 139 14.68 -9.91 56.65
C HIS A 139 13.26 -9.58 56.23
N ARG A 140 12.53 -8.88 57.11
CA ARG A 140 11.32 -8.14 56.78
C ARG A 140 11.73 -6.70 56.48
N THR A 141 11.17 -6.12 55.44
CA THR A 141 11.07 -4.66 55.21
C THR A 141 9.75 -4.38 54.49
N ASP A 142 9.26 -3.15 54.61
CA ASP A 142 7.86 -2.75 54.37
C ASP A 142 7.24 -3.09 53.01
N GLY A 143 5.91 -3.19 53.05
CA GLY A 143 5.07 -3.33 51.87
C GLY A 143 4.98 -2.03 51.08
N ARG A 144 5.46 -2.07 49.83
CA ARG A 144 5.09 -1.10 48.79
C ARG A 144 4.32 -1.87 47.71
N GLN A 145 3.06 -1.52 47.49
CA GLN A 145 2.21 -2.21 46.52
C GLN A 145 2.71 -1.94 45.09
N ASP A 146 3.38 -2.92 44.48
CA ASP A 146 4.00 -2.79 43.16
C ASP A 146 3.00 -3.05 42.02
N VAL A 147 2.01 -2.15 41.90
CA VAL A 147 0.94 -2.25 40.89
C VAL A 147 1.46 -1.98 39.46
N GLY A 148 2.73 -1.57 39.29
CA GLY A 148 3.34 -1.29 37.99
C GLY A 148 3.88 -2.54 37.27
N GLY A 149 4.44 -3.49 38.02
CA GLY A 149 5.10 -4.67 37.45
C GLY A 149 4.16 -5.55 36.60
N GLU A 150 2.94 -5.81 37.09
CA GLU A 150 2.04 -6.77 36.46
C GLU A 150 1.49 -6.29 35.10
N GLN A 151 1.26 -4.98 34.95
CA GLN A 151 0.86 -4.39 33.66
C GLN A 151 1.99 -4.46 32.62
N ALA A 152 3.24 -4.20 33.02
CA ALA A 152 4.40 -4.28 32.13
C ALA A 152 4.70 -5.73 31.69
N VAL A 153 4.55 -6.70 32.59
CA VAL A 153 4.76 -8.13 32.30
C VAL A 153 3.62 -8.72 31.46
N THR A 154 2.36 -8.35 31.72
CA THR A 154 1.24 -8.78 30.87
C THR A 154 1.27 -8.15 29.48
N GLY A 155 1.71 -6.88 29.35
CA GLY A 155 2.00 -6.25 28.06
C GLY A 155 3.01 -7.06 27.23
N ARG A 156 4.22 -7.29 27.79
CA ARG A 156 5.26 -8.11 27.12
C ARG A 156 4.84 -9.54 26.76
N ARG A 157 3.84 -10.11 27.45
CA ARG A 157 3.25 -11.41 27.08
C ARG A 157 2.18 -11.32 25.99
N ARG A 158 1.42 -10.22 25.90
CA ARG A 158 0.43 -9.98 24.83
C ARG A 158 1.11 -9.64 23.50
N ASP A 159 2.23 -8.91 23.53
CA ASP A 159 2.90 -8.42 22.34
C ASP A 159 3.62 -9.49 21.50
N ARG A 160 3.94 -10.67 22.06
CA ARG A 160 4.65 -11.72 21.31
C ARG A 160 3.80 -12.22 20.13
N GLY A 161 4.24 -11.91 18.91
CA GLY A 161 3.51 -12.24 17.69
C GLY A 161 2.59 -11.13 17.17
N ALA A 162 2.67 -9.92 17.73
CA ALA A 162 1.88 -8.78 17.32
C ALA A 162 2.16 -8.32 15.88
N VAL A 163 1.19 -7.60 15.30
CA VAL A 163 1.33 -6.86 14.04
C VAL A 163 1.40 -5.36 14.37
N VAL A 164 2.46 -4.68 13.93
CA VAL A 164 2.64 -3.24 14.16
C VAL A 164 2.39 -2.48 12.86
N ILE A 165 1.38 -1.62 12.84
CA ILE A 165 1.01 -0.79 11.69
C ILE A 165 1.61 0.60 11.88
N LEU A 166 2.72 0.89 11.19
CA LEU A 166 3.38 2.19 11.18
C LEU A 166 2.65 3.13 10.21
N GLY A 167 2.28 4.32 10.66
CA GLY A 167 1.29 5.17 9.98
C GLY A 167 -0.16 4.81 10.35
N GLY A 168 -0.38 4.14 11.50
CA GLY A 168 -1.60 3.43 11.91
C GLY A 168 -2.95 4.17 11.83
N TYR A 169 -2.99 5.49 11.65
CA TYR A 169 -4.21 6.30 11.50
C TYR A 169 -4.37 6.94 10.10
N GLY A 170 -3.55 6.54 9.11
CA GLY A 170 -3.78 6.79 7.68
C GLY A 170 -5.07 6.13 7.17
N ALA A 171 -5.46 6.39 5.92
CA ALA A 171 -6.72 5.85 5.37
C ALA A 171 -6.67 4.32 5.21
N VAL A 172 -5.68 3.81 4.45
CA VAL A 172 -5.36 2.36 4.35
C VAL A 172 -5.17 1.76 5.74
N ALA A 173 -4.38 2.41 6.59
CA ALA A 173 -4.00 1.87 7.90
C ALA A 173 -5.19 1.62 8.85
N ARG A 174 -6.27 2.40 8.75
CA ARG A 174 -7.51 2.17 9.52
C ARG A 174 -8.27 0.95 9.04
N GLU A 175 -8.36 0.74 7.73
CA GLU A 175 -8.98 -0.45 7.15
C GLU A 175 -8.14 -1.70 7.46
N VAL A 176 -6.80 -1.60 7.46
CA VAL A 176 -5.91 -2.69 7.93
C VAL A 176 -6.16 -2.97 9.41
N ALA A 177 -6.29 -1.94 10.25
CA ALA A 177 -6.58 -2.10 11.66
C ALA A 177 -7.96 -2.74 11.93
N ASP A 178 -9.01 -2.37 11.18
CA ASP A 178 -10.34 -2.99 11.21
C ASP A 178 -10.26 -4.49 10.90
N LEU A 179 -9.70 -4.84 9.74
CA LEU A 179 -9.63 -6.23 9.25
C LEU A 179 -8.71 -7.13 10.09
N LEU A 180 -7.70 -6.56 10.78
CA LEU A 180 -6.83 -7.32 11.68
C LEU A 180 -7.37 -7.38 13.12
N ALA A 181 -8.04 -6.34 13.64
CA ALA A 181 -8.65 -6.36 14.97
C ALA A 181 -9.68 -7.49 15.11
N ALA A 182 -10.44 -7.74 14.04
CA ALA A 182 -11.41 -8.85 13.98
C ALA A 182 -10.76 -10.25 13.94
N ARG A 183 -9.47 -10.37 13.56
CA ARG A 183 -8.76 -11.65 13.42
C ARG A 183 -7.79 -11.96 14.56
N ILE A 184 -7.13 -10.93 15.11
CA ILE A 184 -6.11 -11.04 16.17
C ILE A 184 -6.28 -9.92 17.22
N PRO A 185 -7.44 -9.86 17.92
CA PRO A 185 -7.75 -8.80 18.87
C PRO A 185 -6.71 -8.72 20.00
N GLY A 186 -6.29 -7.50 20.33
CA GLY A 186 -5.29 -7.21 21.36
C GLY A 186 -3.84 -7.45 20.92
N ARG A 187 -3.61 -7.83 19.65
CA ARG A 187 -2.28 -8.04 19.06
C ARG A 187 -1.98 -7.13 17.85
N VAL A 188 -2.82 -6.12 17.60
CA VAL A 188 -2.61 -5.13 16.54
C VAL A 188 -2.22 -3.80 17.16
N VAL A 189 -1.01 -3.32 16.88
CA VAL A 189 -0.53 -2.02 17.36
C VAL A 189 -0.68 -0.98 16.26
N VAL A 190 -1.48 0.06 16.51
CA VAL A 190 -1.58 1.23 15.62
C VAL A 190 -0.59 2.30 16.07
N ALA A 191 0.42 2.54 15.25
CA ALA A 191 1.59 3.34 15.60
C ALA A 191 1.80 4.54 14.67
N GLY A 192 2.07 5.72 15.23
CA GLY A 192 2.35 6.93 14.44
C GLY A 192 2.82 8.11 15.30
N ARG A 193 3.27 9.19 14.66
CA ARG A 193 3.88 10.36 15.34
C ARG A 193 2.96 11.08 16.34
N ASP A 194 1.66 10.88 16.19
CA ASP A 194 0.59 11.51 16.96
C ASP A 194 -0.06 10.44 17.87
N GLY A 195 0.24 10.51 19.17
CA GLY A 195 -0.21 9.52 20.16
C GLY A 195 -1.72 9.60 20.43
N ASP A 196 -2.26 10.81 20.47
CA ASP A 196 -3.67 11.05 20.75
C ASP A 196 -4.56 10.54 19.62
N ARG A 197 -4.12 10.69 18.36
CA ARG A 197 -4.80 10.09 17.20
C ARG A 197 -4.68 8.57 17.14
N ALA A 198 -3.62 7.98 17.67
CA ALA A 198 -3.54 6.53 17.84
C ALA A 198 -4.53 6.05 18.91
N ALA A 199 -4.59 6.74 20.06
CA ALA A 199 -5.51 6.43 21.16
C ALA A 199 -6.99 6.61 20.75
N ALA A 200 -7.33 7.71 20.07
CA ALA A 200 -8.67 8.02 19.57
C ALA A 200 -9.10 7.18 18.35
N LEU A 201 -8.19 6.37 17.78
CA LEU A 201 -8.52 5.26 16.90
C LEU A 201 -8.77 3.99 17.72
N ALA A 202 -7.84 3.61 18.60
CA ALA A 202 -7.89 2.38 19.38
C ALA A 202 -9.11 2.28 20.32
N SER A 203 -9.54 3.40 20.91
CA SER A 203 -10.72 3.47 21.80
C SER A 203 -12.02 3.01 21.12
N ARG A 204 -12.10 3.06 19.79
CA ARG A 204 -13.26 2.62 19.00
C ARG A 204 -13.41 1.10 18.93
N TYR A 205 -12.35 0.36 19.27
CA TYR A 205 -12.27 -1.10 19.11
C TYR A 205 -12.21 -1.85 20.45
N GLY A 206 -12.62 -1.22 21.56
CA GLY A 206 -12.77 -1.90 22.86
C GLY A 206 -11.50 -2.56 23.42
N GLY A 207 -10.32 -2.06 23.05
CA GLY A 207 -9.03 -2.67 23.42
C GLY A 207 -8.50 -3.73 22.46
N ALA A 208 -9.18 -4.03 21.35
CA ALA A 208 -8.66 -4.92 20.31
C ALA A 208 -7.48 -4.31 19.52
N LEU A 209 -7.29 -2.99 19.59
CA LEU A 209 -6.12 -2.26 19.10
C LEU A 209 -5.30 -1.69 20.26
N VAL A 210 -3.98 -1.72 20.13
CA VAL A 210 -3.02 -1.09 21.05
C VAL A 210 -2.50 0.21 20.41
N PRO A 211 -2.70 1.40 21.02
CA PRO A 211 -2.17 2.65 20.49
C PRO A 211 -0.71 2.87 20.88
N ARG A 212 0.11 3.46 20.00
CA ARG A 212 1.48 3.86 20.36
C ARG A 212 1.99 5.08 19.58
N ARG A 213 2.66 6.00 20.25
CA ARG A 213 3.42 7.08 19.60
C ARG A 213 4.73 6.51 19.04
N VAL A 214 4.94 6.64 17.73
CA VAL A 214 6.20 6.27 17.03
C VAL A 214 6.42 7.20 15.84
N ARG A 215 7.56 7.88 15.81
CA ARG A 215 8.08 8.63 14.65
C ARG A 215 8.94 7.70 13.79
N VAL A 216 8.51 7.41 12.55
CA VAL A 216 9.15 6.40 11.68
C VAL A 216 10.54 6.80 11.15
N ASP A 217 10.83 8.10 11.17
CA ASP A 217 12.09 8.74 10.87
C ASP A 217 13.08 8.71 12.06
N HIS A 218 12.69 8.14 13.21
CA HIS A 218 13.48 8.10 14.44
C HIS A 218 13.77 6.64 14.86
N PRO A 219 14.98 6.11 14.53
CA PRO A 219 15.40 4.73 14.83
C PRO A 219 15.20 4.31 16.29
N ASP A 220 15.45 5.24 17.19
CA ASP A 220 15.32 5.15 18.65
C ASP A 220 13.86 4.93 19.11
N GLU A 221 12.88 5.45 18.38
CA GLU A 221 11.45 5.16 18.63
C GLU A 221 11.00 3.87 17.93
N VAL A 222 11.49 3.62 16.71
CA VAL A 222 11.08 2.46 15.89
C VAL A 222 11.54 1.13 16.49
N ILE A 223 12.81 1.03 16.91
CA ILE A 223 13.41 -0.22 17.41
C ILE A 223 12.66 -0.80 18.64
N PRO A 224 12.43 -0.05 19.74
CA PRO A 224 11.67 -0.57 20.88
C PRO A 224 10.19 -0.79 20.54
N ALA A 225 9.63 -0.08 19.56
CA ALA A 225 8.27 -0.32 19.11
C ALA A 225 8.13 -1.70 18.41
N ILE A 226 9.01 -2.02 17.45
CA ILE A 226 8.91 -3.28 16.70
C ILE A 226 9.42 -4.51 17.46
N ALA A 227 10.07 -4.33 18.62
CA ALA A 227 10.85 -5.37 19.33
C ALA A 227 10.12 -6.70 19.66
N ALA A 228 8.78 -6.73 19.69
CA ALA A 228 7.99 -7.94 19.93
C ALA A 228 7.09 -8.35 18.73
N ALA A 229 7.10 -7.55 17.66
CA ALA A 229 6.30 -7.78 16.47
C ALA A 229 6.76 -9.05 15.73
N ARG A 230 5.81 -9.78 15.14
CA ARG A 230 6.11 -10.80 14.11
C ARG A 230 6.00 -10.22 12.70
N VAL A 231 5.13 -9.23 12.49
CA VAL A 231 4.98 -8.51 11.21
C VAL A 231 4.91 -7.01 11.46
N VAL A 232 5.61 -6.22 10.66
CA VAL A 232 5.49 -4.76 10.60
C VAL A 232 4.85 -4.38 9.26
N VAL A 233 3.72 -3.68 9.31
CA VAL A 233 3.05 -3.11 8.14
C VAL A 233 3.44 -1.63 8.06
N MET A 234 4.13 -1.26 6.99
CA MET A 234 4.48 0.12 6.70
C MET A 234 3.38 0.75 5.83
N ALA A 235 2.62 1.66 6.43
CA ALA A 235 1.49 2.36 5.80
C ALA A 235 1.76 3.88 5.65
N VAL A 236 3.02 4.24 5.38
CA VAL A 236 3.49 5.61 5.11
C VAL A 236 4.76 5.55 4.25
N GLU A 237 4.94 6.49 3.33
CA GLU A 237 6.16 6.62 2.52
C GLU A 237 7.17 7.55 3.23
N THR A 238 7.83 7.06 4.28
CA THR A 238 8.87 7.80 5.03
C THR A 238 9.82 6.83 5.72
N ALA A 239 11.11 6.86 5.35
CA ALA A 239 12.17 6.01 5.90
C ALA A 239 12.00 4.48 5.69
N ASN A 240 11.12 4.02 4.79
CA ASN A 240 10.79 2.61 4.57
C ASN A 240 12.02 1.68 4.43
N PRO A 241 13.08 1.98 3.65
CA PRO A 241 14.24 1.08 3.55
C PRO A 241 15.04 0.95 4.86
N VAL A 242 15.00 1.99 5.71
CA VAL A 242 15.63 2.01 7.04
C VAL A 242 14.81 1.16 8.01
N VAL A 243 13.48 1.34 8.03
CA VAL A 243 12.54 0.54 8.84
C VAL A 243 12.57 -0.93 8.42
N ALA A 244 12.54 -1.23 7.12
CA ALA A 244 12.65 -2.58 6.57
C ALA A 244 13.94 -3.26 7.03
N ARG A 245 15.09 -2.58 6.90
CA ARG A 245 16.38 -3.08 7.40
C ARG A 245 16.33 -3.38 8.90
N MET A 246 15.68 -2.54 9.72
CA MET A 246 15.54 -2.78 11.16
C MET A 246 14.67 -4.00 11.49
N CYS A 247 13.61 -4.25 10.72
CA CYS A 247 12.74 -5.41 10.87
C CYS A 247 13.49 -6.70 10.48
N LEU A 248 14.03 -6.72 9.25
CA LEU A 248 14.69 -7.88 8.67
C LEU A 248 15.91 -8.34 9.50
N THR A 249 16.76 -7.41 9.96
CA THR A 249 17.91 -7.72 10.83
C THR A 249 17.52 -8.39 12.17
N ARG A 250 16.23 -8.31 12.57
CA ARG A 250 15.68 -8.88 13.81
C ARG A 250 14.83 -10.13 13.60
N GLY A 251 14.75 -10.65 12.37
CA GLY A 251 13.85 -11.77 12.04
C GLY A 251 12.37 -11.37 11.97
N ILE A 252 12.07 -10.08 11.90
CA ILE A 252 10.70 -9.54 11.87
C ILE A 252 10.27 -9.38 10.41
N HIS A 253 9.12 -9.95 10.07
CA HIS A 253 8.56 -9.84 8.72
C HIS A 253 8.09 -8.41 8.42
N TYR A 254 8.13 -8.04 7.13
CA TYR A 254 7.85 -6.67 6.69
C TYR A 254 6.82 -6.66 5.55
N VAL A 255 5.91 -5.70 5.55
CA VAL A 255 4.86 -5.52 4.53
C VAL A 255 4.83 -4.05 4.14
N ASP A 256 5.01 -3.75 2.86
CA ASP A 256 5.02 -2.38 2.35
C ASP A 256 3.88 -2.11 1.35
N VAL A 257 3.08 -1.08 1.66
CA VAL A 257 1.97 -0.62 0.80
C VAL A 257 2.40 0.51 -0.14
N SER A 258 3.69 0.87 -0.16
CA SER A 258 4.23 1.94 -1.01
C SER A 258 3.91 1.77 -2.49
N ALA A 259 3.61 2.90 -3.13
CA ALA A 259 3.43 3.02 -4.57
C ALA A 259 4.68 3.61 -5.27
N SER A 260 5.65 4.15 -4.53
CA SER A 260 6.86 4.75 -5.10
C SER A 260 7.93 3.72 -5.52
N ALA A 261 8.21 3.62 -6.81
CA ALA A 261 9.13 2.61 -7.37
C ALA A 261 10.55 2.63 -6.79
N GLU A 262 11.10 3.82 -6.50
CA GLU A 262 12.42 3.98 -5.87
C GLU A 262 12.47 3.42 -4.44
N VAL A 263 11.36 3.53 -3.71
CA VAL A 263 11.22 2.99 -2.34
C VAL A 263 11.23 1.46 -2.41
N LEU A 264 10.44 0.86 -3.32
CA LEU A 264 10.39 -0.59 -3.52
C LEU A 264 11.77 -1.12 -3.94
N ALA A 265 12.40 -0.53 -4.97
CA ALA A 265 13.74 -0.90 -5.43
C ALA A 265 14.85 -0.72 -4.38
N SER A 266 14.62 0.11 -3.37
CA SER A 266 15.53 0.27 -2.23
C SER A 266 15.33 -0.76 -1.13
N ILE A 267 14.15 -1.39 -1.05
CA ILE A 267 13.87 -2.51 -0.14
C ILE A 267 14.18 -3.85 -0.80
N GLU A 268 13.98 -4.01 -2.11
CA GLU A 268 14.41 -5.16 -2.92
C GLU A 268 15.88 -5.52 -2.68
N ARG A 269 16.75 -4.50 -2.58
CA ARG A 269 18.18 -4.63 -2.26
C ARG A 269 18.49 -5.20 -0.86
N LEU A 270 17.48 -5.50 -0.05
CA LEU A 270 17.61 -6.15 1.25
C LEU A 270 17.37 -7.67 1.21
N ASP A 271 17.12 -8.29 0.06
CA ASP A 271 16.88 -9.75 -0.04
C ASP A 271 17.96 -10.62 0.63
N PRO A 272 19.28 -10.40 0.45
CA PRO A 272 20.30 -11.17 1.15
C PRO A 272 20.27 -11.02 2.67
N LEU A 273 19.85 -9.84 3.17
CA LEU A 273 19.65 -9.58 4.60
C LEU A 273 18.41 -10.31 5.12
N ALA A 274 17.30 -10.27 4.37
CA ALA A 274 16.07 -10.98 4.70
C ALA A 274 16.30 -12.49 4.82
N ARG A 275 16.96 -13.10 3.82
CA ARG A 275 17.36 -14.52 3.82
C ARG A 275 18.26 -14.86 5.00
N ARG A 276 19.34 -14.10 5.23
CA ARG A 276 20.28 -14.32 6.34
C ARG A 276 19.61 -14.37 7.71
N HIS A 277 18.54 -13.60 7.90
CA HIS A 277 17.83 -13.48 9.17
C HIS A 277 16.49 -14.23 9.21
N TRP A 278 16.22 -15.11 8.23
CA TRP A 278 14.98 -15.91 8.13
C TRP A 278 13.68 -15.07 8.15
N ALA A 279 13.76 -13.85 7.64
CA ALA A 279 12.64 -12.91 7.54
C ALA A 279 12.13 -12.80 6.10
N GLY A 280 10.82 -12.62 5.94
CA GLY A 280 10.17 -12.29 4.67
C GLY A 280 9.74 -10.83 4.63
N ALA A 281 10.09 -10.11 3.55
CA ALA A 281 9.45 -8.85 3.19
C ALA A 281 8.55 -9.05 1.98
N VAL A 282 7.37 -8.41 2.00
CA VAL A 282 6.45 -8.39 0.87
C VAL A 282 6.17 -6.94 0.46
N LEU A 283 6.45 -6.66 -0.81
CA LEU A 283 6.34 -5.36 -1.46
C LEU A 283 5.15 -5.33 -2.43
N SER A 284 4.81 -4.14 -2.93
CA SER A 284 3.71 -3.96 -3.87
C SER A 284 2.36 -4.41 -3.29
N VAL A 285 2.12 -4.16 -1.99
CA VAL A 285 0.96 -4.71 -1.27
C VAL A 285 -0.21 -3.71 -1.22
N GLY A 286 -1.02 -3.69 -2.28
CA GLY A 286 -2.19 -2.81 -2.35
C GLY A 286 -3.12 -3.07 -3.53
N LEU A 287 -3.86 -2.04 -3.94
CA LEU A 287 -4.70 -2.10 -5.15
C LEU A 287 -3.87 -1.95 -6.44
N ALA A 288 -3.08 -0.87 -6.54
CA ALA A 288 -2.19 -0.56 -7.65
C ALA A 288 -0.99 0.26 -7.10
N PRO A 289 0.20 -0.34 -6.91
CA PRO A 289 0.54 -1.74 -7.18
C PRO A 289 -0.18 -2.74 -6.28
N GLY A 290 -0.28 -4.00 -6.73
CA GLY A 290 -0.73 -5.15 -5.93
C GLY A 290 -1.78 -6.02 -6.58
N VAL A 291 -3.08 -5.70 -6.48
CA VAL A 291 -4.12 -6.43 -7.24
C VAL A 291 -3.84 -6.35 -8.74
N THR A 292 -3.31 -5.21 -9.23
CA THR A 292 -2.79 -5.09 -10.60
C THR A 292 -1.67 -6.10 -10.89
N ASN A 293 -0.73 -6.30 -9.96
CA ASN A 293 0.35 -7.29 -10.07
C ASN A 293 -0.18 -8.72 -10.13
N LEU A 294 -1.10 -9.09 -9.24
CA LEU A 294 -1.70 -10.43 -9.20
C LEU A 294 -2.49 -10.74 -10.48
N LEU A 295 -3.28 -9.78 -10.98
CA LEU A 295 -4.00 -9.92 -12.24
C LEU A 295 -3.05 -10.01 -13.45
N ALA A 296 -1.97 -9.23 -13.47
CA ALA A 296 -0.96 -9.29 -14.51
C ALA A 296 -0.28 -10.67 -14.58
N ARG A 297 0.17 -11.20 -13.43
CA ARG A 297 0.75 -12.55 -13.38
C ARG A 297 -0.27 -13.61 -13.77
N TYR A 298 -1.50 -13.56 -13.24
CA TYR A 298 -2.57 -14.48 -13.61
C TYR A 298 -2.78 -14.58 -15.13
N CYS A 299 -2.72 -13.45 -15.84
CA CYS A 299 -2.85 -13.41 -17.31
C CYS A 299 -1.61 -13.93 -18.04
N VAL A 300 -0.39 -13.69 -17.54
CA VAL A 300 0.87 -14.18 -18.14
C VAL A 300 1.05 -15.69 -17.92
N ASP A 301 0.81 -16.18 -16.71
CA ASP A 301 0.85 -17.61 -16.36
C ASP A 301 -0.15 -18.45 -17.22
N ARG A 302 -1.14 -17.79 -17.82
CA ARG A 302 -2.17 -18.37 -18.71
C ARG A 302 -2.01 -18.04 -20.19
N LEU A 303 -0.99 -17.28 -20.56
CA LEU A 303 -0.63 -17.00 -21.95
C LEU A 303 0.88 -17.18 -22.16
N PRO A 304 1.37 -18.45 -22.21
CA PRO A 304 2.75 -18.73 -22.61
C PRO A 304 3.07 -18.08 -23.96
N GLY A 305 4.11 -17.24 -24.00
CA GLY A 305 4.43 -16.41 -25.17
C GLY A 305 3.81 -15.00 -25.16
N ALA A 306 3.21 -14.55 -24.06
CA ALA A 306 2.83 -13.16 -23.86
C ALA A 306 4.01 -12.20 -24.11
N THR A 307 3.78 -11.14 -24.89
CA THR A 307 4.79 -10.14 -25.29
C THR A 307 4.49 -8.72 -24.81
N ALA A 308 3.26 -8.48 -24.33
CA ALA A 308 2.89 -7.25 -23.64
C ALA A 308 1.83 -7.53 -22.56
N VAL A 309 1.85 -6.74 -21.48
CA VAL A 309 0.76 -6.64 -20.52
C VAL A 309 0.26 -5.20 -20.46
N ASP A 310 -1.02 -5.00 -20.75
CA ASP A 310 -1.70 -3.72 -20.56
C ASP A 310 -2.57 -3.77 -19.30
N ILE A 311 -2.27 -2.90 -18.34
CA ILE A 311 -3.05 -2.74 -17.11
C ILE A 311 -3.90 -1.46 -17.22
N THR A 312 -5.16 -1.54 -16.82
CA THR A 312 -6.04 -0.38 -16.68
C THR A 312 -6.57 -0.28 -15.26
N VAL A 313 -6.38 0.90 -14.67
CA VAL A 313 -6.89 1.31 -13.36
C VAL A 313 -7.99 2.36 -13.60
N SER A 314 -9.18 2.15 -13.05
CA SER A 314 -10.33 3.04 -13.19
C SER A 314 -10.88 3.40 -11.81
N LEU A 315 -10.74 4.66 -11.39
CA LEU A 315 -11.02 5.13 -10.03
C LEU A 315 -12.24 6.04 -9.93
N GLY A 316 -12.94 5.99 -8.80
CA GLY A 316 -14.11 6.83 -8.47
C GLY A 316 -13.72 8.01 -7.58
N LEU A 317 -13.90 9.24 -8.08
CA LEU A 317 -13.45 10.49 -7.42
C LEU A 317 -14.26 10.90 -6.17
N ASN A 318 -14.91 9.95 -5.50
CA ASN A 318 -15.64 10.13 -4.25
C ASN A 318 -15.31 9.04 -3.20
N GLY A 319 -14.32 8.18 -3.48
CA GLY A 319 -13.73 7.30 -2.47
C GLY A 319 -12.87 8.05 -1.45
N ASP A 320 -12.65 7.45 -0.27
CA ASP A 320 -11.62 7.91 0.67
C ASP A 320 -10.25 7.37 0.21
N HIS A 321 -9.69 8.00 -0.83
CA HIS A 321 -8.41 7.60 -1.46
C HIS A 321 -7.20 7.72 -0.51
N GLY A 322 -7.37 8.47 0.60
CA GLY A 322 -6.28 8.97 1.43
C GLY A 322 -5.65 10.24 0.86
N ALA A 323 -5.18 11.13 1.75
CA ALA A 323 -4.57 12.40 1.34
C ALA A 323 -3.28 12.20 0.52
N ASP A 324 -2.56 11.11 0.77
CA ASP A 324 -1.23 10.87 0.21
C ASP A 324 -1.28 10.16 -1.15
N SER A 325 -2.24 9.26 -1.39
CA SER A 325 -2.52 8.71 -2.72
C SER A 325 -3.04 9.79 -3.70
N LEU A 326 -3.84 10.73 -3.19
CA LEU A 326 -4.25 11.91 -3.95
C LEU A 326 -3.04 12.79 -4.30
N ARG A 327 -2.19 13.12 -3.33
CA ARG A 327 -0.93 13.87 -3.57
C ARG A 327 -0.05 13.18 -4.60
N TRP A 328 0.18 11.87 -4.46
CA TRP A 328 0.94 11.07 -5.42
C TRP A 328 0.34 11.17 -6.83
N THR A 329 -0.99 11.16 -6.95
CA THR A 329 -1.67 11.38 -8.24
C THR A 329 -1.44 12.80 -8.77
N VAL A 330 -1.50 13.83 -7.91
CA VAL A 330 -1.23 15.23 -8.27
C VAL A 330 0.22 15.44 -8.69
N ASP A 331 1.19 14.93 -7.92
CA ASP A 331 2.61 15.04 -8.22
C ASP A 331 2.94 14.34 -9.55
N ASN A 332 2.34 13.19 -9.86
CA ASN A 332 2.51 12.51 -11.15
C ASN A 332 1.75 13.18 -12.32
N LEU A 333 0.76 14.04 -12.07
CA LEU A 333 0.20 14.95 -13.08
C LEU A 333 1.10 16.17 -13.30
N VAL A 334 1.69 16.72 -12.23
CA VAL A 334 2.54 17.93 -12.21
C VAL A 334 3.95 17.67 -12.76
N ALA A 335 4.50 16.48 -12.54
CA ALA A 335 5.79 16.04 -13.09
C ALA A 335 5.78 15.86 -14.63
N GLY A 336 4.63 16.01 -15.30
CA GLY A 336 4.54 16.01 -16.75
C GLY A 336 4.63 14.61 -17.35
N ARG A 337 5.52 14.42 -18.33
CA ARG A 337 6.01 13.09 -18.75
C ARG A 337 7.35 12.89 -18.07
N SER A 338 7.52 11.80 -17.31
CA SER A 338 8.83 11.40 -16.80
C SER A 338 9.77 11.07 -17.97
N GLU A 339 11.09 11.20 -17.77
CA GLU A 339 12.08 10.79 -18.77
C GLU A 339 12.11 9.27 -18.95
N ALA A 340 11.75 8.51 -17.90
CA ALA A 340 11.22 7.15 -18.02
C ALA A 340 9.80 7.19 -18.61
N GLY A 341 9.68 7.72 -19.82
CA GLY A 341 8.41 8.02 -20.47
C GLY A 341 7.65 6.75 -20.92
N PRO A 342 6.35 6.87 -21.22
CA PRO A 342 5.61 5.77 -21.84
C PRO A 342 6.33 5.33 -23.13
N ARG A 343 6.73 4.06 -23.20
CA ARG A 343 7.39 3.42 -24.35
C ARG A 343 6.65 3.72 -25.66
N ALA A 344 7.36 3.75 -26.79
CA ALA A 344 6.72 3.88 -28.10
C ALA A 344 5.57 2.85 -28.26
N GLY A 345 4.39 3.31 -28.71
CA GLY A 345 3.16 2.50 -28.78
C GLY A 345 2.27 2.53 -27.52
N SER A 346 2.80 2.89 -26.33
CA SER A 346 1.99 3.02 -25.10
C SER A 346 1.21 4.35 -25.05
N GLY A 347 0.34 4.57 -26.04
CA GLY A 347 -0.59 5.68 -26.09
C GLY A 347 -1.80 5.52 -25.17
N ALA A 348 -2.74 6.46 -25.27
CA ALA A 348 -4.09 6.27 -24.75
C ALA A 348 -4.73 5.08 -25.48
N ARG A 349 -5.33 4.15 -24.72
CA ARG A 349 -5.91 2.91 -25.26
C ARG A 349 -7.40 2.87 -24.97
N ARG A 350 -8.20 2.46 -25.96
CA ARG A 350 -9.61 2.11 -25.77
C ARG A 350 -9.70 0.66 -25.30
N VAL A 351 -10.39 0.43 -24.18
CA VAL A 351 -10.51 -0.87 -23.52
C VAL A 351 -11.96 -1.16 -23.16
N ARG A 352 -12.33 -2.43 -23.00
CA ARG A 352 -13.59 -2.84 -22.37
C ARG A 352 -13.26 -3.26 -20.94
N LEU A 353 -13.67 -2.46 -19.96
CA LEU A 353 -13.52 -2.80 -18.54
C LEU A 353 -14.75 -3.59 -18.07
N ALA A 354 -14.52 -4.62 -17.25
CA ALA A 354 -15.59 -5.42 -16.65
C ALA A 354 -16.70 -4.55 -16.03
N GLY A 355 -17.96 -4.82 -16.40
CA GLY A 355 -19.13 -4.05 -15.96
C GLY A 355 -19.34 -2.69 -16.64
N THR A 356 -18.59 -2.34 -17.69
CA THR A 356 -18.71 -1.05 -18.41
C THR A 356 -18.59 -1.21 -19.93
N GLY A 357 -18.96 -0.15 -20.67
CA GLY A 357 -18.77 -0.09 -22.13
C GLY A 357 -17.32 0.18 -22.56
N PRO A 358 -17.05 0.36 -23.87
CA PRO A 358 -15.71 0.66 -24.38
C PRO A 358 -15.24 2.08 -24.02
N VAL A 359 -14.33 2.19 -23.05
CA VAL A 359 -13.83 3.44 -22.42
C VAL A 359 -12.37 3.74 -22.79
N THR A 360 -11.93 4.99 -22.58
CA THR A 360 -10.55 5.41 -22.82
C THR A 360 -9.73 5.42 -21.53
N ALA A 361 -8.51 4.88 -21.56
CA ALA A 361 -7.54 4.97 -20.46
C ALA A 361 -6.21 5.54 -20.96
N TYR A 362 -5.52 6.29 -20.11
CA TYR A 362 -4.34 7.09 -20.47
C TYR A 362 -3.10 6.68 -19.64
N PRO A 363 -1.88 6.65 -20.22
CA PRO A 363 -0.67 6.24 -19.51
C PRO A 363 -0.44 6.98 -18.18
N PHE A 364 -0.13 6.22 -17.13
CA PHE A 364 0.13 6.77 -15.81
C PHE A 364 1.27 6.01 -15.12
N PRO A 365 2.25 6.71 -14.50
CA PRO A 365 3.47 6.11 -13.97
C PRO A 365 3.26 5.40 -12.61
N PHE A 366 2.38 4.40 -12.58
CA PHE A 366 2.35 3.44 -11.46
C PHE A 366 3.65 2.63 -11.42
N SER A 367 4.07 2.22 -10.24
CA SER A 367 5.28 1.40 -10.05
C SER A 367 5.11 -0.04 -10.54
N ASP A 368 3.88 -0.56 -10.57
CA ASP A 368 3.59 -1.91 -11.05
C ASP A 368 4.13 -2.17 -12.47
N GLN A 369 4.02 -1.22 -13.39
CA GLN A 369 4.56 -1.40 -14.75
C GLN A 369 6.09 -1.55 -14.79
N VAL A 370 6.81 -0.99 -13.80
CA VAL A 370 8.27 -1.13 -13.67
C VAL A 370 8.60 -2.47 -13.03
N THR A 371 7.95 -2.79 -11.90
CA THR A 371 8.08 -4.08 -11.19
C THR A 371 7.80 -5.24 -12.13
N LEU A 372 6.62 -5.28 -12.76
CA LEU A 372 6.13 -6.40 -13.58
C LEU A 372 6.91 -6.58 -14.88
N THR A 373 7.40 -5.49 -15.47
CA THR A 373 8.36 -5.58 -16.59
C THR A 373 9.63 -6.35 -16.17
N ARG A 374 10.08 -6.23 -14.91
CA ARG A 374 11.24 -6.94 -14.38
C ARG A 374 10.90 -8.34 -13.84
N THR A 375 9.81 -8.51 -13.10
CA THR A 375 9.47 -9.76 -12.40
C THR A 375 8.79 -10.79 -13.30
N LEU A 376 8.02 -10.36 -14.30
CA LEU A 376 7.40 -11.26 -15.29
C LEU A 376 8.19 -11.34 -16.61
N GLY A 377 9.18 -10.46 -16.82
CA GLY A 377 9.94 -10.34 -18.07
C GLY A 377 9.15 -9.79 -19.26
N VAL A 378 7.85 -9.51 -19.09
CA VAL A 378 6.95 -9.05 -20.16
C VAL A 378 6.75 -7.52 -20.07
N PRO A 379 7.00 -6.75 -21.14
CA PRO A 379 6.74 -5.31 -21.21
C PRO A 379 5.34 -4.92 -20.71
N THR A 380 5.29 -4.29 -19.54
CA THR A 380 4.03 -3.88 -18.89
C THR A 380 3.78 -2.38 -19.08
N THR A 381 2.53 -1.97 -19.26
CA THR A 381 2.07 -0.57 -19.32
C THR A 381 0.82 -0.37 -18.47
N THR A 382 0.86 0.55 -17.51
CA THR A 382 -0.32 0.89 -16.69
C THR A 382 -0.98 2.19 -17.14
N ARG A 383 -2.31 2.18 -17.24
CA ARG A 383 -3.13 3.33 -17.67
C ARG A 383 -4.20 3.65 -16.63
N LEU A 384 -4.39 4.94 -16.37
CA LEU A 384 -5.42 5.46 -15.48
C LEU A 384 -6.61 6.01 -16.27
N ARG A 385 -7.81 5.85 -15.71
CA ARG A 385 -8.99 6.68 -15.99
C ARG A 385 -9.78 6.94 -14.71
N PHE A 386 -10.74 7.85 -14.78
CA PHE A 386 -11.76 8.04 -13.74
C PHE A 386 -13.10 7.48 -14.24
N GLU A 387 -14.03 7.15 -13.34
CA GLU A 387 -15.39 6.72 -13.73
C GLU A 387 -16.02 7.68 -14.77
N SER A 388 -15.90 8.99 -14.51
CA SER A 388 -16.31 10.05 -15.43
C SER A 388 -15.36 10.18 -16.63
N GLU A 389 -15.86 9.85 -17.82
CA GLU A 389 -15.14 10.04 -19.08
C GLU A 389 -14.87 11.54 -19.36
N LEU A 390 -15.79 12.43 -18.97
CA LEU A 390 -15.60 13.88 -19.07
C LEU A 390 -14.42 14.35 -18.21
N MET A 391 -14.33 13.90 -16.95
CA MET A 391 -13.22 14.26 -16.08
C MET A 391 -11.90 13.63 -16.55
N THR A 392 -11.94 12.39 -17.06
CA THR A 392 -10.77 11.73 -17.67
C THR A 392 -10.25 12.56 -18.85
N ARG A 393 -11.11 12.93 -19.80
CA ARG A 393 -10.75 13.75 -20.96
C ARG A 393 -10.25 15.14 -20.54
N LEU A 394 -10.85 15.76 -19.52
CA LEU A 394 -10.41 17.05 -18.98
C LEU A 394 -9.00 16.97 -18.37
N VAL A 395 -8.77 16.04 -17.42
CA VAL A 395 -7.48 15.92 -16.72
C VAL A 395 -6.36 15.53 -17.70
N PHE A 396 -6.57 14.54 -18.56
CA PHE A 396 -5.53 14.13 -19.51
C PHE A 396 -5.34 15.13 -20.66
N GLY A 397 -6.39 15.86 -21.05
CA GLY A 397 -6.30 17.03 -21.94
C GLY A 397 -5.43 18.13 -21.33
N LEU A 398 -5.72 18.55 -20.10
CA LEU A 398 -4.91 19.53 -19.36
C LEU A 398 -3.45 19.08 -19.17
N ARG A 399 -3.21 17.79 -18.90
CA ARG A 399 -1.86 17.22 -18.85
C ARG A 399 -1.15 17.34 -20.21
N SER A 400 -1.84 17.01 -21.32
CA SER A 400 -1.27 17.11 -22.67
C SER A 400 -0.96 18.56 -23.09
N ALA A 401 -1.76 19.53 -22.62
CA ALA A 401 -1.54 20.98 -22.83
C ALA A 401 -0.52 21.61 -21.86
N GLY A 402 0.21 20.80 -21.08
CA GLY A 402 1.20 21.27 -20.11
C GLY A 402 0.62 22.15 -19.00
N PHE A 403 -0.68 22.05 -18.70
CA PHE A 403 -1.33 22.87 -17.67
C PHE A 403 -0.69 22.65 -16.30
N PHE A 404 -0.57 21.38 -15.88
CA PHE A 404 -0.04 21.01 -14.56
C PHE A 404 1.46 21.34 -14.37
N ALA A 405 2.25 21.46 -15.44
CA ALA A 405 3.65 21.92 -15.34
C ALA A 405 3.75 23.33 -14.74
N ARG A 406 2.71 24.17 -14.89
CA ARG A 406 2.63 25.52 -14.28
C ARG A 406 2.49 25.48 -12.74
N PHE A 407 2.27 24.30 -12.15
CA PHE A 407 2.04 24.07 -10.72
C PHE A 407 3.25 23.44 -9.98
N GLN A 408 4.39 23.21 -10.64
CA GLN A 408 5.57 22.54 -10.05
C GLN A 408 6.07 23.11 -8.72
N GLY A 409 5.92 24.42 -8.47
CA GLY A 409 6.34 25.05 -7.22
C GLY A 409 5.42 24.71 -6.03
N ALA A 410 6.00 24.38 -4.87
CA ALA A 410 5.30 23.81 -3.71
C ALA A 410 4.05 24.60 -3.23
N ARG A 411 4.04 25.95 -3.32
CA ARG A 411 2.84 26.75 -3.01
C ARG A 411 1.68 26.47 -3.97
N ARG A 412 1.96 26.23 -5.26
CA ARG A 412 0.94 25.93 -6.29
C ARG A 412 0.47 24.48 -6.20
N ARG A 413 1.35 23.52 -5.89
CA ARG A 413 0.94 22.12 -5.60
C ARG A 413 -0.12 22.07 -4.49
N ARG A 414 0.13 22.73 -3.36
CA ARG A 414 -0.84 22.83 -2.23
C ARG A 414 -2.21 23.41 -2.62
N VAL A 415 -2.26 24.32 -3.60
CA VAL A 415 -3.54 24.84 -4.13
C VAL A 415 -4.25 23.78 -4.97
N LEU A 416 -3.52 23.06 -5.82
CA LEU A 416 -4.06 21.96 -6.63
C LEU A 416 -4.54 20.79 -5.75
N ASP A 417 -3.77 20.42 -4.71
CA ASP A 417 -4.18 19.48 -3.67
C ASP A 417 -5.49 19.93 -2.99
N ALA A 418 -5.57 21.21 -2.60
CA ALA A 418 -6.72 21.77 -1.89
C ALA A 418 -7.98 21.89 -2.77
N VAL A 419 -7.82 21.97 -4.10
CA VAL A 419 -8.94 21.89 -5.05
C VAL A 419 -9.37 20.44 -5.22
N LEU A 420 -8.44 19.52 -5.53
CA LEU A 420 -8.78 18.13 -5.86
C LEU A 420 -9.27 17.32 -4.64
N SER A 421 -8.81 17.65 -3.43
CA SER A 421 -9.35 17.07 -2.18
C SER A 421 -10.76 17.56 -1.83
N ARG A 422 -11.25 18.62 -2.50
CA ARG A 422 -12.62 19.13 -2.37
C ARG A 422 -13.55 18.65 -3.50
N THR A 423 -13.03 18.27 -4.66
CA THR A 423 -13.82 17.72 -5.77
C THR A 423 -14.24 16.28 -5.52
N ARG A 424 -15.31 16.09 -4.74
CA ARG A 424 -16.00 14.80 -4.57
C ARG A 424 -16.97 14.57 -5.72
N LEU A 425 -16.65 13.68 -6.65
CA LEU A 425 -17.43 13.43 -7.87
C LEU A 425 -17.49 11.94 -8.21
N GLY A 426 -18.63 11.44 -8.70
CA GLY A 426 -18.80 10.01 -8.96
C GLY A 426 -18.94 9.19 -7.66
N THR A 427 -18.44 7.96 -7.66
CA THR A 427 -18.60 7.01 -6.55
C THR A 427 -17.29 6.65 -5.85
N ASP A 428 -17.34 5.72 -4.91
CA ASP A 428 -16.21 5.09 -4.22
C ASP A 428 -15.72 3.79 -4.91
N ARG A 429 -16.21 3.51 -6.12
CA ARG A 429 -15.87 2.29 -6.87
C ARG A 429 -14.48 2.36 -7.48
N PHE A 430 -13.89 1.19 -7.64
CA PHE A 430 -12.72 0.98 -8.49
C PHE A 430 -12.93 -0.23 -9.42
N ALA A 431 -12.23 -0.22 -10.55
CA ALA A 431 -12.01 -1.37 -11.39
C ALA A 431 -10.53 -1.42 -11.79
N VAL A 432 -9.88 -2.56 -11.58
CA VAL A 432 -8.53 -2.85 -12.09
C VAL A 432 -8.60 -4.06 -13.01
N GLN A 433 -7.94 -3.99 -14.16
CA GLN A 433 -7.93 -5.05 -15.18
C GLN A 433 -6.54 -5.17 -15.78
N ALA A 434 -6.05 -6.41 -15.92
CA ALA A 434 -4.86 -6.72 -16.69
C ALA A 434 -5.25 -7.51 -17.95
N GLU A 435 -4.57 -7.25 -19.05
CA GLU A 435 -4.68 -7.99 -20.30
C GLU A 435 -3.28 -8.34 -20.81
N ALA A 436 -2.96 -9.63 -20.90
CA ALA A 436 -1.76 -10.12 -21.58
C ALA A 436 -2.09 -10.40 -23.06
N ALA A 437 -1.12 -10.16 -23.95
CA ALA A 437 -1.25 -10.43 -25.38
C ALA A 437 0.01 -11.08 -25.97
N ASP A 438 -0.14 -12.05 -26.87
CA ASP A 438 0.95 -12.69 -27.61
C ASP A 438 1.17 -12.01 -28.99
N ARG A 439 2.08 -12.57 -29.81
CA ARG A 439 2.36 -12.05 -31.17
C ARG A 439 1.25 -12.37 -32.18
N ASP A 440 0.49 -13.44 -31.95
CA ASP A 440 -0.58 -13.91 -32.83
C ASP A 440 -1.90 -13.16 -32.56
N GLY A 441 -1.91 -12.28 -31.55
CA GLY A 441 -3.05 -11.46 -31.16
C GLY A 441 -4.01 -12.13 -30.19
N ARG A 442 -3.70 -13.32 -29.66
CA ARG A 442 -4.46 -13.95 -28.57
C ARG A 442 -4.34 -13.08 -27.31
N ARG A 443 -5.39 -13.06 -26.51
CA ARG A 443 -5.48 -12.23 -25.29
C ARG A 443 -6.08 -13.01 -24.14
N VAL A 444 -5.46 -12.88 -22.96
CA VAL A 444 -6.04 -13.31 -21.69
C VAL A 444 -6.23 -12.04 -20.85
N SER A 445 -7.43 -11.85 -20.30
CA SER A 445 -7.69 -10.74 -19.39
C SER A 445 -8.45 -11.17 -18.13
N ALA A 446 -8.12 -10.50 -17.04
CA ALA A 446 -8.73 -10.69 -15.73
C ALA A 446 -8.89 -9.33 -15.04
N ALA A 447 -9.96 -9.17 -14.27
CA ALA A 447 -10.28 -7.93 -13.58
C ALA A 447 -10.76 -8.16 -12.15
N ALA A 448 -10.56 -7.15 -11.30
CA ALA A 448 -11.16 -7.04 -9.98
C ALA A 448 -11.90 -5.70 -9.86
N THR A 449 -13.13 -5.73 -9.38
CA THR A 449 -13.98 -4.55 -9.18
C THR A 449 -14.53 -4.51 -7.76
N GLY A 450 -14.59 -3.33 -7.14
CA GLY A 450 -15.07 -3.20 -5.77
C GLY A 450 -15.40 -1.77 -5.39
N ARG A 451 -15.42 -1.51 -4.08
CA ARG A 451 -15.59 -0.19 -3.45
C ARG A 451 -14.52 0.03 -2.40
N GLY A 452 -14.06 1.28 -2.24
CA GLY A 452 -13.09 1.69 -1.23
C GLY A 452 -11.69 1.16 -1.52
N GLU A 453 -10.88 1.94 -2.24
CA GLU A 453 -9.49 1.61 -2.59
C GLU A 453 -8.62 1.28 -1.36
N CYS A 454 -8.82 2.01 -0.25
CA CYS A 454 -8.16 1.72 1.02
C CYS A 454 -8.57 0.37 1.62
N ARG A 455 -9.84 -0.05 1.49
CA ARG A 455 -10.34 -1.33 1.99
C ARG A 455 -9.87 -2.51 1.12
N ALA A 456 -9.79 -2.30 -0.19
CA ALA A 456 -9.18 -3.27 -1.11
C ALA A 456 -7.68 -3.44 -0.85
N THR A 457 -6.95 -2.34 -0.64
CA THR A 457 -5.53 -2.36 -0.22
C THR A 457 -5.38 -3.11 1.10
N ALA A 458 -6.24 -2.83 2.09
CA ALA A 458 -6.22 -3.50 3.39
C ALA A 458 -6.57 -4.99 3.33
N ALA A 459 -7.45 -5.42 2.41
CA ALA A 459 -7.75 -6.82 2.16
C ALA A 459 -6.48 -7.59 1.73
N VAL A 460 -5.71 -7.03 0.78
CA VAL A 460 -4.44 -7.61 0.33
C VAL A 460 -3.42 -7.67 1.48
N VAL A 461 -3.28 -6.59 2.26
CA VAL A 461 -2.43 -6.59 3.47
C VAL A 461 -2.86 -7.69 4.45
N ALA A 462 -4.16 -7.90 4.66
CA ALA A 462 -4.67 -8.91 5.58
C ALA A 462 -4.42 -10.36 5.09
N GLU A 463 -4.36 -10.62 3.78
CA GLU A 463 -3.91 -11.91 3.25
C GLU A 463 -2.41 -12.11 3.45
N VAL A 464 -1.60 -11.10 3.10
CA VAL A 464 -0.13 -11.13 3.20
C VAL A 464 0.32 -11.30 4.65
N VAL A 465 -0.26 -10.55 5.59
CA VAL A 465 0.01 -10.68 7.03
C VAL A 465 -0.36 -12.08 7.54
N GLY A 466 -1.44 -12.68 7.02
CA GLY A 466 -1.79 -14.08 7.30
C GLY A 466 -0.74 -15.06 6.80
N ALA A 467 -0.37 -14.96 5.53
CA ALA A 467 0.65 -15.81 4.91
C ALA A 467 2.02 -15.74 5.62
N LEU A 468 2.47 -14.53 6.00
CA LEU A 468 3.70 -14.34 6.78
C LEU A 468 3.58 -14.90 8.21
N HIS A 469 2.42 -14.76 8.85
CA HIS A 469 2.19 -15.33 10.18
C HIS A 469 2.25 -16.86 10.16
N GLU A 470 1.56 -17.46 9.18
CA GLU A 470 1.43 -18.90 8.92
C GLU A 470 2.69 -19.55 8.31
N GLY A 471 3.70 -18.77 7.92
CA GLY A 471 4.95 -19.28 7.34
C GLY A 471 4.86 -19.66 5.86
N ARG A 472 3.83 -19.21 5.14
CA ARG A 472 3.61 -19.46 3.69
C ARG A 472 4.33 -18.47 2.76
N VAL A 473 5.41 -17.86 3.24
CA VAL A 473 6.28 -16.94 2.48
C VAL A 473 7.72 -17.23 2.86
N ASP A 474 8.54 -17.59 1.87
CA ASP A 474 9.95 -17.90 2.07
C ASP A 474 10.76 -16.68 2.52
N PRO A 475 11.86 -16.86 3.27
CA PRO A 475 12.80 -15.78 3.57
C PRO A 475 13.32 -15.09 2.30
N GLY A 476 13.41 -13.76 2.34
CA GLY A 476 13.74 -12.94 1.17
C GLY A 476 12.92 -11.66 1.09
N VAL A 477 13.10 -10.89 0.01
CA VAL A 477 12.24 -9.76 -0.35
C VAL A 477 11.51 -10.10 -1.65
N HIS A 478 10.18 -10.10 -1.61
CA HIS A 478 9.31 -10.49 -2.71
C HIS A 478 8.32 -9.37 -3.04
N HIS A 479 7.92 -9.23 -4.30
CA HIS A 479 6.69 -8.52 -4.64
C HIS A 479 5.48 -9.45 -4.51
N LEU A 480 4.29 -8.88 -4.31
CA LEU A 480 3.05 -9.62 -4.10
C LEU A 480 2.79 -10.71 -5.16
N GLU A 481 3.07 -10.45 -6.44
CA GLU A 481 2.85 -11.45 -7.50
C GLU A 481 3.83 -12.61 -7.47
N GLN A 482 4.97 -12.48 -6.80
CA GLN A 482 5.94 -13.56 -6.66
C GLN A 482 5.49 -14.61 -5.62
N LEU A 483 4.52 -14.27 -4.76
CA LEU A 483 4.01 -15.16 -3.72
C LEU A 483 3.07 -16.24 -4.25
N GLY A 484 3.51 -17.50 -4.19
CA GLY A 484 2.65 -18.68 -4.33
C GLY A 484 1.84 -18.71 -5.63
N SER A 485 0.53 -18.98 -5.50
CA SER A 485 -0.42 -18.99 -6.61
C SER A 485 -1.24 -17.69 -6.64
N PRO A 486 -1.26 -16.94 -7.76
CA PRO A 486 -2.06 -15.72 -7.86
C PRO A 486 -3.55 -16.02 -7.74
N ASP A 487 -4.03 -17.16 -8.25
CA ASP A 487 -5.41 -17.64 -8.12
C ASP A 487 -5.87 -17.70 -6.66
N GLN A 488 -5.07 -18.31 -5.77
CA GLN A 488 -5.43 -18.48 -4.36
C GLN A 488 -5.49 -17.13 -3.63
N LEU A 489 -4.53 -16.23 -3.90
CA LEU A 489 -4.52 -14.89 -3.32
C LEU A 489 -5.71 -14.07 -3.81
N LEU A 490 -5.98 -14.06 -5.12
CA LEU A 490 -7.13 -13.37 -5.70
C LEU A 490 -8.46 -13.92 -5.17
N ALA A 491 -8.63 -15.24 -5.11
CA ALA A 491 -9.83 -15.88 -4.56
C ALA A 491 -10.08 -15.50 -3.10
N GLY A 492 -9.02 -15.37 -2.28
CA GLY A 492 -9.10 -14.85 -0.91
C GLY A 492 -9.75 -13.47 -0.83
N LEU A 493 -9.38 -12.55 -1.74
CA LEU A 493 -9.93 -11.18 -1.78
C LEU A 493 -11.45 -11.10 -1.97
N ARG A 494 -12.10 -12.15 -2.50
CA ARG A 494 -13.57 -12.23 -2.58
C ARG A 494 -14.23 -12.10 -1.21
N ARG A 495 -13.61 -12.63 -0.14
CA ARG A 495 -14.15 -12.54 1.24
C ARG A 495 -14.18 -11.11 1.79
N TYR A 496 -13.47 -10.18 1.14
CA TYR A 496 -13.46 -8.76 1.46
C TYR A 496 -14.33 -7.91 0.51
N GLY A 497 -15.11 -8.55 -0.37
CA GLY A 497 -16.06 -7.88 -1.26
C GLY A 497 -15.51 -7.47 -2.63
N LEU A 498 -14.32 -7.97 -3.03
CA LEU A 498 -13.82 -7.79 -4.39
C LEU A 498 -14.49 -8.80 -5.33
N MET A 499 -15.17 -8.30 -6.36
CA MET A 499 -15.73 -9.12 -7.42
C MET A 499 -14.65 -9.37 -8.50
N LEU A 500 -14.40 -10.64 -8.82
CA LEU A 500 -13.42 -11.05 -9.82
C LEU A 500 -14.09 -11.41 -11.15
N HIS A 501 -13.41 -11.12 -12.25
CA HIS A 501 -13.87 -11.37 -13.63
C HIS A 501 -12.72 -11.98 -14.43
N GLY A 502 -13.01 -12.94 -15.33
CA GLY A 502 -11.97 -13.68 -16.07
C GLY A 502 -11.22 -14.73 -15.23
N ILE A 503 -11.63 -14.94 -13.97
CA ILE A 503 -11.05 -15.87 -13.00
C ILE A 503 -12.12 -16.90 -12.60
N PRO A 504 -11.88 -18.22 -12.76
CA PRO A 504 -12.81 -19.28 -12.37
C PRO A 504 -13.32 -19.18 -10.93
N GLY A 505 -14.49 -19.78 -10.68
CA GLY A 505 -15.14 -19.84 -9.36
C GLY A 505 -14.33 -20.64 -8.35
#